data_AF-A0A251SZT7-F1
#
_entry.id   AF-A0A251SZT7-F1
#
_cell.length_a   1.000
_cell.length_b   1.000
_cell.length_c   1.000
_cell.angle_alpha   90.00
_cell.angle_beta   90.00
_cell.angle_gamma   90.00
#
_symmetry.space_group_name_H-M   'P 1'
#
loop_
_entity.id
_entity.type
_entity.pdbx_description
1 polymer ?
#
loop_
_entity_poly.entity_id
_entity_poly.type
_entity_poly.pdbx_seq_one_letter_code
_entity_poly.pdbx_strand_id
1 'polypeptide(L)'
;MGLLYFGQSDAYQKTGCYNLCSGFIQTNNKYAIGGSFSPTSQMDGTQYEFTILIWKDPRGGDWWMQLNGELIGYWPSVLFTHLRRSASEIQWGGEIVNRGTHGQHTTTQMGSGRFSREWFGKASYIRKIETVDAHNTLRTPDIYTGYQQNCYDILSDLDNGGWGRYFFFGGPGRNKDCQ
;
A
#
# COMPACT_ATOMS: atom_id res chain seq x y z
N MET A 1 -12.71 -1.16 1.99
CA MET A 1 -11.29 -1.41 1.64
C MET A 1 -11.07 -2.92 1.62
N GLY A 2 -10.40 -3.46 0.60
CA GLY A 2 -10.06 -4.89 0.51
C GLY A 2 -8.56 -5.08 0.33
N LEU A 3 -8.03 -6.26 0.69
CA LEU A 3 -6.62 -6.59 0.46
C LEU A 3 -6.47 -7.08 -0.98
N LEU A 4 -5.93 -6.23 -1.85
CA LEU A 4 -5.59 -6.58 -3.22
C LEU A 4 -4.07 -6.65 -3.34
N TYR A 5 -3.57 -7.67 -4.01
CA TYR A 5 -2.21 -7.69 -4.51
C TYR A 5 -2.24 -7.46 -6.02
N PHE A 6 -1.32 -6.66 -6.55
CA PHE A 6 -1.13 -6.53 -7.98
C PHE A 6 0.31 -6.92 -8.32
N GLY A 7 0.46 -7.97 -9.12
CA GLY A 7 1.76 -8.41 -9.61
C GLY A 7 1.96 -8.00 -11.05
N GLN A 8 3.15 -7.49 -11.37
CA GLN A 8 3.56 -7.14 -12.73
C GLN A 8 5.06 -7.38 -12.93
N SER A 9 5.47 -7.46 -14.20
CA SER A 9 6.88 -7.69 -14.57
C SER A 9 7.49 -6.62 -15.49
N ASP A 10 6.68 -5.66 -15.96
CA ASP A 10 7.05 -4.76 -17.06
C ASP A 10 6.55 -3.32 -16.88
N ALA A 11 6.46 -2.82 -15.65
CA ALA A 11 6.11 -1.42 -15.35
C ALA A 11 4.83 -0.92 -16.08
N TYR A 12 3.77 -1.71 -15.98
CA TYR A 12 2.41 -1.47 -16.47
C TYR A 12 2.27 -1.41 -17.99
N GLN A 13 3.25 -1.94 -18.73
CA GLN A 13 3.21 -1.89 -20.20
C GLN A 13 2.24 -2.91 -20.81
N LYS A 14 2.33 -4.19 -20.41
CA LYS A 14 1.49 -5.27 -20.95
C LYS A 14 1.11 -6.31 -19.90
N THR A 15 1.97 -6.54 -18.91
CA THR A 15 1.74 -7.55 -17.87
C THR A 15 1.13 -6.91 -16.62
N GLY A 16 0.33 -7.68 -15.90
CA GLY A 16 -0.34 -7.18 -14.71
C GLY A 16 -1.51 -8.06 -14.37
N CYS A 17 -1.59 -8.51 -13.12
CA CYS A 17 -2.76 -9.23 -12.67
C CYS A 17 -3.03 -9.02 -11.18
N TYR A 18 -4.31 -8.90 -10.84
CA TYR A 18 -4.77 -8.75 -9.47
C TYR A 18 -4.96 -10.12 -8.81
N ASN A 19 -4.49 -10.25 -7.57
CA ASN A 19 -4.65 -11.42 -6.71
C ASN A 19 -3.88 -12.64 -7.24
N LEU A 20 -4.50 -13.83 -7.22
CA LEU A 20 -3.79 -15.12 -7.33
C LEU A 20 -3.11 -15.37 -8.67
N CYS A 21 -3.52 -14.69 -9.74
CA CYS A 21 -2.86 -14.79 -11.05
C CYS A 21 -1.45 -14.20 -11.08
N SER A 22 -1.00 -13.56 -10.00
CA SER A 22 0.37 -13.10 -9.84
C SER A 22 1.35 -14.18 -9.35
N GLY A 23 0.88 -15.41 -9.15
CA GLY A 23 1.68 -16.50 -8.59
C GLY A 23 1.83 -16.47 -7.07
N PHE A 24 0.95 -15.74 -6.36
CA PHE A 24 0.89 -15.80 -4.90
C PHE A 24 0.32 -17.15 -4.45
N ILE A 25 1.06 -17.85 -3.58
CA ILE A 25 0.63 -19.10 -2.97
C ILE A 25 0.10 -18.78 -1.58
N GLN A 26 -1.22 -18.75 -1.47
CA GLN A 26 -1.91 -18.57 -0.19
C GLN A 26 -1.85 -19.88 0.61
N THR A 27 -1.33 -19.81 1.84
CA THR A 27 -1.21 -20.97 2.74
C THR A 27 -2.22 -20.92 3.88
N ASN A 28 -2.83 -19.76 4.11
CA ASN A 28 -3.75 -19.52 5.21
C ASN A 28 -5.17 -19.30 4.69
N ASN A 29 -6.18 -19.97 5.25
CA ASN A 29 -7.58 -19.86 4.84
C ASN A 29 -8.43 -18.91 5.70
N LYS A 30 -7.84 -18.26 6.72
CA LYS A 30 -8.51 -17.29 7.60
C LYS A 30 -8.85 -15.98 6.90
N TYR A 31 -8.03 -15.58 5.94
CA TYR A 31 -8.18 -14.33 5.19
C TYR A 31 -8.35 -14.62 3.71
N ALA A 32 -9.36 -14.03 3.07
CA ALA A 32 -9.51 -14.12 1.63
C ALA A 32 -8.69 -13.01 0.95
N ILE A 33 -7.76 -13.38 0.06
CA ILE A 33 -7.13 -12.41 -0.85
C ILE A 33 -8.20 -11.85 -1.79
N GLY A 34 -8.25 -10.53 -1.95
CA GLY A 34 -9.32 -9.83 -2.65
C GLY A 34 -10.61 -9.66 -1.83
N GLY A 35 -10.66 -10.17 -0.61
CA GLY A 35 -11.77 -9.96 0.31
C GLY A 35 -11.80 -8.55 0.91
N SER A 36 -12.99 -8.12 1.35
CA SER A 36 -13.16 -6.88 2.10
C SER A 36 -12.85 -7.07 3.58
N PHE A 37 -12.22 -6.07 4.20
CA PHE A 37 -12.10 -6.02 5.65
C PHE A 37 -13.41 -5.58 6.29
N SER A 38 -13.78 -6.23 7.39
CA SER A 38 -14.89 -5.84 8.24
C SER A 38 -14.48 -6.01 9.71
N PRO A 39 -14.77 -5.04 10.59
CA PRO A 39 -15.41 -3.74 10.31
C PRO A 39 -14.49 -2.75 9.56
N THR A 40 -15.06 -1.67 9.03
CA THR A 40 -14.33 -0.57 8.37
C THR A 40 -14.34 0.71 9.22
N SER A 41 -13.30 1.53 9.09
CA SER A 41 -13.19 2.83 9.77
C SER A 41 -14.35 3.76 9.42
N GLN A 42 -14.73 4.61 10.37
CA GLN A 42 -15.80 5.60 10.21
C GLN A 42 -15.25 7.01 10.31
N MET A 43 -15.81 7.95 9.54
CA MET A 43 -15.46 9.36 9.62
C MET A 43 -15.71 9.89 11.03
N ASP A 44 -14.69 10.52 11.64
CA ASP A 44 -14.72 11.05 13.01
C ASP A 44 -15.12 10.00 14.08
N GLY A 45 -15.00 8.71 13.76
CA GLY A 45 -15.40 7.60 14.62
C GLY A 45 -14.27 6.60 14.86
N THR A 46 -14.66 5.35 15.16
CA THR A 46 -13.69 4.27 15.36
C THR A 46 -12.86 4.02 14.12
N GLN A 47 -11.54 4.01 14.28
CA GLN A 47 -10.58 3.67 13.24
C GLN A 47 -10.10 2.24 13.42
N TYR A 48 -10.02 1.50 12.31
CA TYR A 48 -9.47 0.15 12.26
C TYR A 48 -8.21 0.12 11.42
N GLU A 49 -7.24 -0.66 11.86
CA GLU A 49 -5.93 -0.80 11.24
C GLU A 49 -5.59 -2.27 11.08
N PHE A 50 -4.71 -2.56 10.13
CA PHE A 50 -4.06 -3.86 10.00
C PHE A 50 -2.59 -3.64 9.64
N THR A 51 -1.75 -4.56 10.09
CA THR A 51 -0.31 -4.55 9.84
C THR A 51 0.01 -5.51 8.71
N ILE A 52 0.73 -5.04 7.69
CA ILE A 52 1.30 -5.89 6.65
C ILE A 52 2.82 -5.95 6.86
N LEU A 53 3.38 -7.15 6.77
CA LEU A 53 4.82 -7.36 6.67
C LEU A 53 5.11 -8.21 5.44
N ILE A 54 5.97 -7.70 4.56
CA ILE A 54 6.49 -8.44 3.42
C ILE A 54 8.00 -8.49 3.55
N TRP A 55 8.58 -9.68 3.47
CA TRP A 55 10.02 -9.87 3.57
C TRP A 55 10.48 -11.05 2.75
N LYS A 56 11.77 -11.06 2.43
CA LYS A 56 12.41 -12.17 1.76
C LYS A 56 12.95 -13.13 2.81
N ASP A 57 12.52 -14.39 2.81
CA ASP A 57 13.05 -15.39 3.71
C ASP A 57 14.50 -15.74 3.31
N PRO A 58 15.50 -15.56 4.19
CA PRO A 58 16.90 -15.87 3.86
C PRO A 58 17.15 -17.37 3.73
N ARG A 59 16.24 -18.23 4.23
CA ARG A 59 16.40 -19.69 4.15
C ARG A 59 15.84 -20.24 2.84
N GLY A 60 14.55 -20.01 2.57
CA GLY A 60 13.88 -20.50 1.36
C GLY A 60 14.06 -19.60 0.14
N GLY A 61 14.38 -18.32 0.35
CA GLY A 61 14.52 -17.33 -0.72
C GLY A 61 13.19 -16.73 -1.18
N ASP A 62 12.04 -17.26 -0.78
CA ASP A 62 10.73 -16.75 -1.21
C ASP A 62 10.33 -15.47 -0.47
N TRP A 63 9.45 -14.68 -1.09
CA TRP A 63 8.90 -13.47 -0.48
C TRP A 63 7.64 -13.81 0.29
N TRP A 64 7.69 -13.71 1.62
CA TRP A 64 6.57 -14.01 2.49
C TRP A 64 5.75 -12.76 2.81
N MET A 65 4.45 -12.96 3.03
CA MET A 65 3.53 -11.94 3.50
C MET A 65 2.86 -12.39 4.80
N GLN A 66 2.83 -11.47 5.77
CA GLN A 66 2.01 -11.54 6.97
C GLN A 66 0.97 -10.43 6.99
N LEU A 67 -0.15 -10.74 7.64
CA LEU A 67 -1.21 -9.80 7.96
C LEU A 67 -1.57 -9.95 9.43
N ASN A 68 -1.43 -8.88 10.22
CA ASN A 68 -1.63 -8.89 11.67
C ASN A 68 -0.84 -10.01 12.40
N GLY A 69 0.40 -10.27 11.93
CA GLY A 69 1.28 -11.32 12.46
C GLY A 69 0.97 -12.74 11.97
N GLU A 70 -0.13 -12.94 11.24
CA GLU A 70 -0.50 -14.24 10.66
C GLU A 70 0.17 -14.41 9.30
N LEU A 71 0.87 -15.53 9.09
CA LEU A 71 1.41 -15.88 7.78
C LEU A 71 0.26 -16.11 6.80
N ILE A 72 0.22 -15.37 5.71
CA ILE A 72 -0.86 -15.47 4.70
C ILE A 72 -0.44 -16.36 3.54
N GLY A 73 0.81 -16.23 3.12
CA GLY A 73 1.35 -16.94 1.99
C GLY A 73 2.65 -16.30 1.49
N TYR A 74 3.09 -16.72 0.31
CA TYR A 74 4.34 -16.26 -0.28
C TYR A 74 4.30 -16.19 -1.80
N TRP A 75 5.21 -15.39 -2.36
CA TRP A 75 5.56 -15.42 -3.76
C TRP A 75 6.87 -16.21 -3.94
N PRO A 76 6.85 -17.29 -4.75
CA PRO A 76 8.05 -17.99 -5.14
C PRO A 76 9.09 -17.04 -5.76
N SER A 77 10.32 -17.12 -5.29
CA SER A 77 11.42 -16.26 -5.76
C SER A 77 11.71 -16.38 -7.26
N VAL A 78 11.37 -17.53 -7.85
CA VAL A 78 11.52 -17.80 -9.29
C VAL A 78 10.64 -16.89 -10.15
N LEU A 79 9.58 -16.30 -9.60
CA LEU A 79 8.73 -15.34 -10.30
C LEU A 79 9.44 -14.01 -10.57
N PHE A 80 10.52 -13.72 -9.83
CA PHE A 80 11.17 -12.42 -9.88
C PHE A 80 12.57 -12.51 -10.49
N THR A 81 12.85 -11.55 -11.37
CA THR A 81 14.20 -11.29 -11.88
C THR A 81 14.90 -10.25 -10.99
N HIS A 82 14.32 -9.06 -10.87
CA HIS A 82 14.89 -7.94 -10.13
C HIS A 82 14.74 -8.07 -8.62
N LEU A 83 13.62 -8.62 -8.13
CA LEU A 83 13.39 -8.88 -6.70
C LEU A 83 13.96 -10.23 -6.24
N ARG A 84 14.76 -10.92 -7.07
CA ARG A 84 15.26 -12.26 -6.74
C ARG A 84 16.22 -12.25 -5.55
N ARG A 85 16.99 -11.17 -5.36
CA ARG A 85 17.97 -11.03 -4.29
C ARG A 85 17.50 -10.11 -3.17
N SER A 86 17.00 -8.94 -3.51
CA SER A 86 16.50 -7.93 -2.58
C SER A 86 15.61 -6.95 -3.34
N ALA A 87 14.87 -6.11 -2.61
CA ALA A 87 14.27 -4.92 -3.17
C ALA A 87 15.31 -3.80 -3.21
N SER A 88 15.35 -3.03 -4.31
CA SER A 88 16.15 -1.81 -4.43
C SER A 88 15.34 -0.54 -4.16
N GLU A 89 14.02 -0.64 -4.27
CA GLU A 89 13.08 0.44 -4.04
C GLU A 89 11.83 -0.13 -3.36
N ILE A 90 11.31 0.62 -2.40
CA ILE A 90 10.08 0.27 -1.68
C ILE A 90 9.22 1.53 -1.67
N GLN A 91 7.96 1.37 -2.08
CA GLN A 91 7.00 2.46 -2.16
C GLN A 91 5.78 2.12 -1.31
N TRP A 92 5.22 3.15 -0.67
CA TRP A 92 3.96 3.08 0.07
C TRP A 92 3.06 4.20 -0.46
N GLY A 93 1.77 3.92 -0.62
CA GLY A 93 0.82 4.94 -1.06
C GLY A 93 -0.45 4.37 -1.65
N GLY A 94 -1.08 5.15 -2.53
CA GLY A 94 -2.22 4.76 -3.32
C GLY A 94 -1.97 5.00 -4.80
N GLU A 95 -2.57 4.19 -5.65
CA GLU A 95 -2.48 4.31 -7.10
C GLU A 95 -3.88 4.56 -7.68
N ILE A 96 -3.96 5.49 -8.63
CA ILE A 96 -5.18 5.79 -9.38
C ILE A 96 -4.89 5.60 -10.86
N VAL A 97 -5.60 4.69 -11.49
CA VAL A 97 -5.53 4.46 -12.94
C VAL A 97 -6.72 5.12 -13.60
N ASN A 98 -6.47 6.14 -14.42
CA ASN A 98 -7.49 6.79 -15.24
C ASN A 98 -7.17 6.62 -16.73
N ARG A 99 -8.00 5.85 -17.46
CA ARG A 99 -7.84 5.60 -18.90
C ARG A 99 -8.71 6.50 -19.79
N GLY A 100 -9.58 7.32 -19.19
CA GLY A 100 -10.48 8.21 -19.92
C GLY A 100 -10.34 9.64 -19.43
N THR A 101 -9.77 10.52 -20.25
CA THR A 101 -9.74 11.95 -19.96
C THR A 101 -10.39 12.68 -21.12
N HIS A 102 -11.69 12.97 -20.99
CA HIS A 102 -12.39 13.90 -21.88
C HIS A 102 -12.03 15.36 -21.53
N GLY A 103 -10.74 15.64 -21.28
CA GLY A 103 -10.25 16.93 -20.79
C GLY A 103 -10.55 17.21 -19.30
N GLN A 104 -11.00 16.21 -18.54
CA GLN A 104 -11.26 16.33 -17.10
C GLN A 104 -10.53 15.25 -16.31
N HIS A 105 -10.13 15.59 -15.09
CA HIS A 105 -9.57 14.69 -14.10
C HIS A 105 -10.62 13.68 -13.60
N THR A 106 -10.15 12.52 -13.15
CA THR A 106 -11.02 11.47 -12.63
C THR A 106 -11.73 11.89 -11.33
N THR A 107 -12.96 11.42 -11.14
CA THR A 107 -13.71 11.50 -9.89
C THR A 107 -13.35 10.38 -8.90
N THR A 108 -12.36 9.54 -9.22
CA THR A 108 -11.92 8.47 -8.32
C THR A 108 -11.28 9.06 -7.07
N GLN A 109 -11.86 8.73 -5.92
CA GLN A 109 -11.35 9.12 -4.61
C GLN A 109 -10.16 8.24 -4.21
N MET A 110 -9.11 8.84 -3.66
CA MET A 110 -8.01 8.10 -3.04
C MET A 110 -8.25 7.99 -1.53
N GLY A 111 -8.11 6.77 -0.99
CA GLY A 111 -8.36 6.51 0.43
C GLY A 111 -9.81 6.81 0.82
N SER A 112 -10.02 7.69 1.80
CA SER A 112 -11.34 8.19 2.20
C SER A 112 -11.90 9.29 1.30
N GLY A 113 -11.12 9.75 0.30
CA GLY A 113 -11.47 10.90 -0.53
C GLY A 113 -11.25 12.26 0.14
N ARG A 114 -10.78 12.28 1.39
CA ARG A 114 -10.41 13.49 2.14
C ARG A 114 -8.94 13.83 1.94
N PHE A 115 -8.61 15.11 1.99
CA PHE A 115 -7.22 15.54 1.89
C PHE A 115 -6.45 15.21 3.17
N SER A 116 -5.15 14.99 3.04
CA SER A 116 -4.21 14.61 4.10
C SER A 116 -4.23 15.57 5.30
N ARG A 117 -4.49 16.86 5.05
CA ARG A 117 -4.62 17.93 6.07
C ARG A 117 -5.86 17.83 6.94
N GLU A 118 -6.74 16.87 6.68
CA GLU A 118 -7.89 16.58 7.53
C GLU A 118 -7.56 15.59 8.65
N TRP A 119 -6.35 15.04 8.67
CA TRP A 119 -5.76 14.27 9.76
C TRP A 119 -6.53 13.00 10.17
N PHE A 120 -6.15 12.45 11.33
CA PHE A 120 -6.72 11.23 11.90
C PHE A 120 -8.23 11.34 12.10
N GLY A 121 -8.94 10.26 11.77
CA GLY A 121 -10.41 10.21 11.80
C GLY A 121 -11.06 10.62 10.47
N LYS A 122 -10.32 11.25 9.55
CA LYS A 122 -10.84 11.71 8.25
C LYS A 122 -10.01 11.26 7.07
N ALA A 123 -8.72 11.58 7.09
CA ALA A 123 -7.78 11.21 6.03
C ALA A 123 -7.31 9.76 6.19
N SER A 124 -6.97 9.11 5.07
CA SER A 124 -6.29 7.82 5.11
C SER A 124 -4.82 7.99 5.48
N TYR A 125 -4.22 6.96 6.07
CA TYR A 125 -2.82 7.02 6.50
C TYR A 125 -2.15 5.66 6.42
N ILE A 126 -0.82 5.69 6.33
CA ILE A 126 0.07 4.56 6.58
C ILE A 126 0.99 4.99 7.71
N ARG A 127 1.12 4.16 8.76
CA ARG A 127 1.93 4.45 9.94
C ARG A 127 2.80 3.26 10.33
N LYS A 128 3.77 3.50 11.21
CA LYS A 128 4.79 2.52 11.61
C LYS A 128 5.51 1.91 10.40
N ILE A 129 5.92 2.78 9.47
CA ILE A 129 6.62 2.37 8.26
C ILE A 129 8.03 1.92 8.62
N GLU A 130 8.34 0.66 8.28
CA GLU A 130 9.63 0.02 8.51
C GLU A 130 10.01 -0.83 7.29
N THR A 131 11.30 -1.11 7.16
CA THR A 131 11.88 -2.00 6.13
C THR A 131 12.62 -3.14 6.80
N VAL A 132 12.69 -4.29 6.14
CA VAL A 132 13.47 -5.43 6.61
C VAL A 132 14.84 -5.42 5.95
N ASP A 133 15.90 -5.33 6.76
CA ASP A 133 17.28 -5.35 6.27
C ASP A 133 17.78 -6.78 5.97
N ALA A 134 19.00 -6.89 5.45
CA ALA A 134 19.62 -8.19 5.09
C ALA A 134 19.82 -9.14 6.27
N HIS A 135 19.76 -8.65 7.51
CA HIS A 135 19.86 -9.44 8.74
C HIS A 135 18.47 -9.75 9.32
N ASN A 136 17.39 -9.57 8.55
CA ASN A 136 16.00 -9.68 8.98
C ASN A 136 15.65 -8.78 10.17
N THR A 137 16.26 -7.61 10.25
CA THR A 137 15.96 -6.62 11.30
C THR A 137 15.10 -5.50 10.73
N LEU A 138 14.10 -5.07 11.48
CA LEU A 138 13.26 -3.91 11.12
C LEU A 138 14.05 -2.61 11.28
N ARG A 139 13.96 -1.74 10.27
CA ARG A 139 14.64 -0.45 10.20
C ARG A 139 13.66 0.62 9.75
N THR A 140 13.66 1.75 10.45
CA THR A 140 12.92 2.95 10.03
C THR A 140 13.60 3.57 8.81
N PRO A 141 12.95 3.66 7.63
CA PRO A 141 13.53 4.29 6.46
C PRO A 141 13.36 5.81 6.49
N ASP A 142 14.14 6.49 5.65
CA ASP A 142 13.81 7.84 5.19
C ASP A 142 12.71 7.76 4.11
N ILE A 143 11.77 8.72 4.14
CA ILE A 143 10.64 8.75 3.21
C ILE A 143 10.70 10.00 2.35
N TYR A 144 10.56 9.80 1.05
CA TYR A 144 10.34 10.84 0.06
C TYR A 144 8.90 10.75 -0.45
N THR A 145 8.25 11.90 -0.64
CA THR A 145 6.85 11.96 -1.06
C THR A 145 6.73 12.54 -2.47
N GLY A 146 5.80 11.99 -3.25
CA GLY A 146 5.42 12.47 -4.57
C GLY A 146 3.93 12.29 -4.77
N TYR A 147 3.24 13.31 -5.30
CA TYR A 147 1.80 13.30 -5.53
C TYR A 147 1.40 14.34 -6.58
N GLN A 148 0.21 14.15 -7.15
CA GLN A 148 -0.37 15.12 -8.09
C GLN A 148 -1.08 16.24 -7.34
N GLN A 149 -0.45 17.42 -7.31
CA GLN A 149 -0.94 18.59 -6.58
C GLN A 149 -2.40 18.94 -6.93
N ASN A 150 -3.12 19.46 -5.93
CA ASN A 150 -4.54 19.87 -5.98
C ASN A 150 -5.57 18.74 -6.15
N CYS A 151 -5.21 17.58 -6.72
CA CYS A 151 -6.12 16.46 -6.94
C CYS A 151 -6.07 15.45 -5.77
N TYR A 152 -4.85 15.16 -5.35
CA TYR A 152 -4.51 14.31 -4.21
C TYR A 152 -3.36 14.96 -3.45
N ASP A 153 -3.20 14.65 -2.18
CA ASP A 153 -2.08 15.15 -1.40
C ASP A 153 -1.53 14.10 -0.44
N ILE A 154 -0.28 14.32 -0.05
CA ILE A 154 0.41 13.56 0.99
C ILE A 154 0.95 14.56 2.01
N LEU A 155 0.74 14.26 3.27
CA LEU A 155 1.33 14.97 4.39
C LEU A 155 2.08 13.95 5.25
N SER A 156 3.39 13.91 5.07
CA SER A 156 4.30 13.19 5.94
C SER A 156 4.68 14.08 7.12
N ASP A 157 4.76 13.47 8.29
CA ASP A 157 5.28 14.14 9.49
C ASP A 157 6.44 13.33 10.06
N LEU A 158 7.27 13.99 10.86
CA LEU A 158 8.42 13.38 11.51
C LEU A 158 8.00 12.89 12.89
N ASP A 159 7.83 11.57 12.99
CA ASP A 159 7.79 10.75 14.21
C ASP A 159 7.29 11.47 15.48
N ASN A 160 5.97 11.57 15.61
CA ASN A 160 5.31 12.19 16.77
C ASN A 160 4.91 11.13 17.83
N GLY A 161 5.90 10.43 18.40
CA GLY A 161 5.68 9.44 19.45
C GLY A 161 5.14 8.10 18.93
N GLY A 162 4.04 7.59 19.51
CA GLY A 162 3.54 6.21 19.25
C GLY A 162 3.10 5.88 17.82
N TRP A 163 3.19 6.83 16.89
CA TRP A 163 2.87 6.66 15.47
C TRP A 163 4.02 6.11 14.63
N GLY A 164 5.27 6.26 15.08
CA GLY A 164 6.45 5.91 14.31
C GLY A 164 6.56 6.75 13.03
N ARG A 165 7.17 6.22 11.98
CA ARG A 165 7.16 6.88 10.66
C ARG A 165 5.80 6.73 9.98
N TYR A 166 5.19 7.83 9.55
CA TYR A 166 3.87 7.84 8.92
C TYR A 166 3.67 8.94 7.88
N PHE A 167 2.60 8.80 7.10
CA PHE A 167 2.03 9.89 6.32
C PHE A 167 0.51 9.73 6.19
N PHE A 168 -0.18 10.87 6.10
CA PHE A 168 -1.57 10.95 5.64
C PHE A 168 -1.60 11.14 4.14
N PHE A 169 -2.62 10.59 3.49
CA PHE A 169 -2.82 10.71 2.06
C PHE A 169 -4.31 10.65 1.70
N GLY A 170 -4.66 11.22 0.55
CA GLY A 170 -5.99 11.10 -0.01
C GLY A 170 -6.32 12.20 -0.99
N GLY A 171 -7.61 12.39 -1.22
CA GLY A 171 -8.14 13.45 -2.07
C GLY A 171 -9.30 12.96 -2.94
N PRO A 172 -10.17 13.88 -3.38
CA PRO A 172 -11.38 13.54 -4.12
C PRO A 172 -11.12 13.19 -5.60
N GLY A 173 -9.90 13.40 -6.09
CA GLY A 173 -9.60 13.42 -7.52
C GLY A 173 -10.05 14.75 -8.11
N ARG A 174 -11.26 14.81 -8.68
CA ARG A 174 -11.80 16.01 -9.32
C ARG A 174 -12.37 17.00 -8.29
N ASN A 175 -11.95 18.26 -8.37
CA ASN A 175 -12.46 19.36 -7.57
C ASN A 175 -12.24 20.71 -8.29
N LYS A 176 -12.62 21.84 -7.67
CA LYS A 176 -12.50 23.17 -8.29
C LYS A 176 -11.06 23.53 -8.73
N ASP A 177 -10.06 23.01 -8.01
CA ASP A 177 -8.63 23.26 -8.23
C ASP A 177 -7.95 22.10 -9.00
N CYS A 178 -8.71 21.06 -9.35
CA CYS A 178 -8.28 19.91 -10.15
C CYS A 178 -9.43 19.47 -11.08
N GLN A 179 -9.42 20.02 -12.30
CA GLN A 179 -10.48 19.83 -13.30
C GLN A 179 -10.29 18.59 -14.16
#